data_AF-A0A355SVZ4-F1
#
_entry.id   AF-A0A355SVZ4-F1
#
_cell.length_a   1.000
_cell.length_b   1.000
_cell.length_c   1.000
_cell.angle_alpha   90.00
_cell.angle_beta   90.00
_cell.angle_gamma   90.00
#
_symmetry.space_group_name_H-M   'P 1'
#
loop_
_entity.id
_entity.type
_entity.pdbx_description
1 polymer ?
#
loop_
_entity_poly.entity_id
_entity_poly.type
_entity_poly.pdbx_seq_one_letter_code
_entity_poly.pdbx_strand_id
1 'polypeptide(L)'
;MAPTLHAAGGHGDVHAVALAGPHVDSHADAAAHGHGHGSVTLPTALNDYAELEAARAAELGVAELGLIDKLKVRAVADPINWIATLLFFGAIMHTFAAGPFIKLAHKFEHQQAKLAKNDARRYHQGKDPVSFKATCFHFLGEIEAIFGIWLIPLMLCITVIHGWHSATDYIDTRNYTEPLFVVVIMAIAASRPVVAFAESALSLVASLGKKSPAAWWLSILIIAPLLGSFITEPAAMTIAALLLGHQFYCYNPTPTFKYATLGLLFVNISVGGTLTHFAAPPVLMVASKWDWNMPFMFTNFGWRAII
;
A
#
# COMPACT_ATOMS: atom_id res chain seq x y z
N MET A 1 -31.02 -70.50 -28.31
CA MET A 1 -29.92 -71.26 -27.68
C MET A 1 -29.63 -70.57 -26.35
N ALA A 2 -30.28 -71.04 -25.28
CA ALA A 2 -29.90 -70.82 -23.88
C ALA A 2 -29.20 -72.13 -23.41
N PRO A 3 -28.48 -72.25 -22.26
CA PRO A 3 -28.78 -71.62 -20.96
C PRO A 3 -27.54 -71.31 -20.04
N THR A 4 -27.62 -70.40 -19.05
CA THR A 4 -27.72 -70.58 -17.56
C THR A 4 -26.45 -70.83 -16.71
N LEU A 5 -26.20 -69.89 -15.77
CA LEU A 5 -26.03 -69.97 -14.29
C LEU A 5 -24.91 -70.76 -13.56
N HIS A 6 -24.52 -70.15 -12.41
CA HIS A 6 -23.90 -70.67 -11.17
C HIS A 6 -22.38 -70.99 -11.18
N ALA A 7 -21.57 -70.86 -10.11
CA ALA A 7 -21.64 -70.32 -8.74
C ALA A 7 -20.23 -70.36 -8.08
N ALA A 8 -20.02 -69.54 -7.05
CA ALA A 8 -19.29 -69.80 -5.79
C ALA A 8 -17.76 -70.13 -5.73
N GLY A 9 -17.04 -69.39 -4.88
CA GLY A 9 -16.31 -69.99 -3.73
C GLY A 9 -14.77 -69.85 -3.67
N GLY A 10 -14.26 -69.43 -2.49
CA GLY A 10 -12.89 -69.67 -1.99
C GLY A 10 -11.99 -68.43 -1.91
N HIS A 11 -11.90 -67.70 -0.79
CA HIS A 11 -10.99 -67.90 0.37
C HIS A 11 -9.49 -67.99 0.04
N GLY A 12 -8.71 -67.05 0.58
CA GLY A 12 -7.25 -67.07 0.56
C GLY A 12 -6.63 -65.74 1.03
N ASP A 13 -6.56 -65.53 2.35
CA ASP A 13 -5.65 -64.56 2.97
C ASP A 13 -4.19 -64.93 2.67
N VAL A 14 -3.38 -63.99 2.17
CA VAL A 14 -1.95 -63.95 2.56
C VAL A 14 -1.38 -62.54 2.48
N HIS A 15 -0.79 -62.14 3.60
CA HIS A 15 0.02 -60.95 3.81
C HIS A 15 1.34 -60.95 3.00
N ALA A 16 1.76 -59.72 2.67
CA ALA A 16 3.15 -59.22 2.58
C ALA A 16 4.07 -59.70 1.45
N VAL A 17 4.65 -58.73 0.73
CA VAL A 17 6.11 -58.46 0.68
C VAL A 17 6.35 -57.14 -0.07
N ALA A 18 7.08 -56.22 0.57
CA ALA A 18 7.64 -55.02 -0.01
C ALA A 18 8.88 -55.34 -0.85
N LEU A 19 9.03 -54.75 -2.02
CA LEU A 19 10.31 -54.66 -2.74
C LEU A 19 10.44 -53.30 -3.43
N ALA A 20 11.45 -52.54 -2.99
CA ALA A 20 11.92 -51.30 -3.55
C ALA A 20 12.52 -51.49 -4.96
N GLY A 21 12.24 -50.56 -5.87
CA GLY A 21 12.89 -50.42 -7.18
C GLY A 21 13.77 -49.16 -7.23
N PRO A 22 14.92 -49.17 -7.94
CA PRO A 22 15.96 -48.16 -7.81
C PRO A 22 15.70 -46.92 -8.66
N HIS A 23 16.04 -45.76 -8.11
CA HIS A 23 16.16 -44.49 -8.81
C HIS A 23 17.40 -44.55 -9.73
N VAL A 24 17.20 -44.33 -11.03
CA VAL A 24 18.29 -44.23 -12.01
C VAL A 24 18.47 -42.77 -12.36
N ASP A 25 19.60 -42.21 -11.93
CA ASP A 25 20.14 -40.93 -12.38
C ASP A 25 20.57 -41.06 -13.85
N SER A 26 20.16 -40.10 -14.68
CA SER A 26 20.78 -39.96 -16.00
C SER A 26 20.85 -38.50 -16.47
N HIS A 27 22.08 -38.12 -16.81
CA HIS A 27 22.52 -36.99 -17.64
C HIS A 27 22.85 -35.66 -16.94
N ALA A 28 24.08 -35.65 -16.42
CA ALA A 28 24.98 -34.50 -16.52
C ALA A 28 25.47 -34.29 -17.97
N ASP A 29 26.04 -33.10 -18.19
CA ASP A 29 26.83 -32.63 -19.35
C ASP A 29 26.09 -31.93 -20.50
N ALA A 30 25.74 -30.67 -20.24
CA ALA A 30 25.75 -29.62 -21.27
C ALA A 30 26.30 -28.30 -20.67
N ALA A 31 27.63 -28.23 -20.55
CA ALA A 31 28.34 -26.99 -20.33
C ALA A 31 28.87 -26.47 -21.68
N ALA A 32 28.32 -25.35 -22.19
CA ALA A 32 29.05 -24.33 -22.95
C ALA A 32 28.11 -23.19 -23.38
N HIS A 33 28.54 -21.95 -23.09
CA HIS A 33 27.95 -20.66 -23.46
C HIS A 33 26.83 -20.10 -22.56
N GLY A 34 27.09 -20.04 -21.25
CA GLY A 34 26.47 -19.05 -20.37
C GLY A 34 27.40 -17.85 -20.25
N HIS A 35 26.99 -16.68 -20.73
CA HIS A 35 27.61 -15.42 -20.34
C HIS A 35 27.62 -15.34 -18.81
N GLY A 36 28.81 -15.28 -18.21
CA GLY A 36 28.99 -15.16 -16.77
C GLY A 36 28.41 -13.84 -16.27
N HIS A 37 27.14 -13.83 -15.91
CA HIS A 37 26.60 -12.90 -14.93
C HIS A 37 26.65 -13.62 -13.59
N GLY A 38 27.63 -13.29 -12.75
CA GLY A 38 27.48 -13.52 -11.32
C GLY A 38 26.17 -12.85 -10.91
N SER A 39 25.23 -13.60 -10.36
CA SER A 39 23.92 -13.09 -9.95
C SER A 39 24.13 -12.12 -8.79
N VAL A 40 24.33 -10.85 -9.11
CA VAL A 40 24.32 -9.78 -8.10
C VAL A 40 22.90 -9.73 -7.55
N THR A 41 22.74 -10.21 -6.32
CA THR A 41 21.49 -10.15 -5.58
C THR A 41 21.22 -8.69 -5.20
N LEU A 42 20.18 -8.11 -5.80
CA LEU A 42 19.75 -6.75 -5.49
C LEU A 42 18.58 -6.75 -4.50
N PRO A 43 18.56 -5.85 -3.50
CA PRO A 43 19.68 -5.03 -3.06
C PRO A 43 20.72 -5.92 -2.35
N THR A 44 21.98 -5.53 -2.41
CA THR A 44 23.07 -6.19 -1.68
C THR A 44 22.71 -6.30 -0.19
N ALA A 45 22.90 -7.48 0.41
CA ALA A 45 22.52 -7.68 1.79
C ALA A 45 23.40 -6.86 2.73
N LEU A 46 22.86 -6.45 3.89
CA LEU A 46 23.59 -5.63 4.85
C LEU A 46 24.88 -6.30 5.34
N ASN A 47 24.87 -7.63 5.46
CA ASN A 47 26.02 -8.41 5.90
C ASN A 47 27.16 -8.39 4.88
N ASP A 48 26.84 -8.25 3.59
CA ASP A 48 27.84 -8.26 2.52
C ASP A 48 28.67 -6.95 2.51
N TYR A 49 28.19 -5.90 3.17
CA TYR A 49 28.94 -4.66 3.39
C TYR A 49 29.88 -4.71 4.61
N ALA A 50 29.79 -5.74 5.46
CA ALA A 50 30.51 -5.78 6.74
C ALA A 50 32.02 -5.71 6.57
N GLU A 51 32.58 -6.40 5.56
CA GLU A 51 34.01 -6.38 5.28
C GLU A 51 34.48 -5.00 4.78
N LEU A 52 33.70 -4.37 3.89
CA LEU A 52 33.99 -3.03 3.36
C LEU A 52 33.91 -1.97 4.47
N GLU A 53 32.94 -2.10 5.37
CA GLU A 53 32.80 -1.24 6.55
C GLU A 53 33.96 -1.45 7.53
N ALA A 54 34.35 -2.69 7.81
CA ALA A 54 35.48 -2.97 8.71
C ALA A 54 36.81 -2.44 8.15
N ALA A 55 37.05 -2.59 6.85
CA ALA A 55 38.23 -2.05 6.18
C ALA A 55 38.30 -0.52 6.32
N ARG A 56 37.19 0.18 6.08
CA ARG A 56 37.13 1.64 6.19
C ARG A 56 37.22 2.12 7.65
N ALA A 57 36.69 1.37 8.61
CA ALA A 57 36.86 1.64 10.04
C ALA A 57 38.34 1.55 10.45
N ALA A 58 39.04 0.53 9.98
CA ALA A 58 40.48 0.35 10.20
C ALA A 58 41.32 1.49 9.61
N GLU A 59 41.00 1.96 8.39
CA GLU A 59 41.65 3.13 7.78
C GLU A 59 41.50 4.41 8.61
N LEU A 60 40.34 4.59 9.22
CA LEU A 60 40.01 5.77 10.04
C LEU A 60 40.46 5.62 11.50
N GLY A 61 40.98 4.46 11.90
CA GLY A 61 41.41 4.17 13.27
C GLY A 61 40.26 4.16 14.28
N VAL A 62 39.03 3.87 13.84
CA VAL A 62 37.83 3.83 14.68
C VAL A 62 37.30 2.41 14.82
N ALA A 63 36.72 2.08 15.98
CA ALA A 63 36.15 0.75 16.23
C ALA A 63 34.90 0.47 15.38
N GLU A 64 34.09 1.50 15.12
CA GLU A 64 32.94 1.43 14.23
C GLU A 64 32.80 2.71 13.41
N LEU A 65 32.32 2.57 12.17
CA LEU A 65 31.99 3.71 11.32
C LEU A 65 30.75 4.44 11.82
N GLY A 66 30.80 5.78 11.79
CA GLY A 66 29.62 6.61 11.91
C GLY A 66 28.66 6.42 10.72
N LEU A 67 27.39 6.82 10.90
CA LEU A 67 26.34 6.66 9.89
C LEU A 67 26.73 7.23 8.52
N ILE A 68 27.31 8.43 8.49
CA ILE A 68 27.67 9.11 7.24
C ILE A 68 28.74 8.33 6.48
N ASP A 69 29.74 7.77 7.17
CA ASP A 69 30.82 7.03 6.51
C ASP A 69 30.36 5.65 6.05
N LYS A 70 29.47 4.99 6.80
CA LYS A 70 28.78 3.77 6.32
C LYS A 70 28.01 4.04 5.03
N LEU A 71 27.23 5.12 4.98
CA LEU A 71 26.47 5.48 3.78
C LEU A 71 27.38 5.78 2.58
N LYS A 72 28.52 6.45 2.79
CA LYS A 72 29.51 6.70 1.73
C LYS A 72 30.11 5.39 1.20
N VAL A 73 30.52 4.48 2.08
CA VAL A 73 31.08 3.18 1.69
C VAL A 73 30.06 2.40 0.84
N ARG A 74 28.80 2.33 1.28
CA ARG A 74 27.73 1.64 0.56
C ARG A 74 27.36 2.30 -0.77
N ALA A 75 27.41 3.63 -0.84
CA ALA A 75 27.16 4.38 -2.07
C ALA A 75 28.26 4.19 -3.12
N VAL A 76 29.51 3.99 -2.68
CA VAL A 76 30.64 3.66 -3.58
C VAL A 76 30.57 2.20 -4.03
N ALA A 77 30.16 1.30 -3.15
CA ALA A 77 30.07 -0.13 -3.43
C ALA A 77 28.96 -0.47 -4.44
N ASP A 78 27.77 0.14 -4.34
CA ASP A 78 26.72 0.03 -5.36
C ASP A 78 26.10 1.42 -5.66
N PRO A 79 26.29 1.96 -6.88
CA PRO A 79 25.71 3.23 -7.29
C PRO A 79 24.19 3.29 -7.15
N ILE A 80 23.48 2.16 -7.19
CA ILE A 80 22.02 2.15 -7.07
C ILE A 80 21.55 2.66 -5.71
N ASN A 81 22.36 2.51 -4.65
CA ASN A 81 21.99 2.92 -3.30
C ASN A 81 21.76 4.43 -3.19
N TRP A 82 22.70 5.24 -3.72
CA TRP A 82 22.56 6.69 -3.66
C TRP A 82 21.53 7.20 -4.66
N ILE A 83 21.41 6.57 -5.83
CA ILE A 83 20.37 6.88 -6.82
C ILE A 83 18.98 6.62 -6.22
N ALA A 84 18.75 5.45 -5.64
CA ALA A 84 17.49 5.10 -4.99
C ALA A 84 17.17 6.06 -3.83
N THR A 85 18.18 6.45 -3.05
CA THR A 85 18.02 7.45 -1.98
C THR A 85 17.55 8.81 -2.53
N LEU A 86 18.15 9.29 -3.62
CA LEU A 86 17.75 10.55 -4.25
C LEU A 86 16.36 10.47 -4.88
N LEU A 87 16.05 9.37 -5.58
CA LEU A 87 14.72 9.16 -6.17
C LEU A 87 13.66 9.08 -5.09
N PHE A 88 13.93 8.40 -3.96
CA PHE A 88 13.03 8.34 -2.82
C PHE A 88 12.81 9.72 -2.18
N PHE A 89 13.89 10.50 -1.99
CA PHE A 89 13.76 11.87 -1.49
C PHE A 89 12.96 12.75 -2.46
N GLY A 90 13.21 12.62 -3.76
CA GLY A 90 12.44 13.28 -4.81
C GLY A 90 10.95 12.90 -4.76
N ALA A 91 10.64 11.62 -4.52
CA ALA A 91 9.29 11.14 -4.33
C ALA A 91 8.60 11.81 -3.12
N ILE A 92 9.28 11.89 -1.98
CA ILE A 92 8.76 12.57 -0.78
C ILE A 92 8.47 14.05 -1.08
N MET A 93 9.42 14.75 -1.70
CA MET A 93 9.23 16.16 -2.07
C MET A 93 8.07 16.34 -3.04
N HIS A 94 7.93 15.44 -4.02
CA HIS A 94 6.81 15.44 -4.96
C HIS A 94 5.47 15.22 -4.23
N THR A 95 5.39 14.28 -3.29
CA THR A 95 4.18 14.02 -2.49
C THR A 95 3.73 15.27 -1.72
N PHE A 96 4.67 16.02 -1.11
CA PHE A 96 4.32 17.30 -0.47
C PHE A 96 3.92 18.40 -1.47
N ALA A 97 4.41 18.33 -2.70
CA ALA A 97 4.06 19.25 -3.78
C ALA A 97 2.74 18.90 -4.50
N ALA A 98 2.10 17.76 -4.18
CA ALA A 98 0.84 17.31 -4.78
C ALA A 98 -0.27 18.38 -4.74
N GLY A 99 -0.46 19.03 -3.59
CA GLY A 99 -1.47 20.09 -3.42
C GLY A 99 -1.27 21.27 -4.39
N PRO A 100 -0.07 21.86 -4.49
CA PRO A 100 0.27 22.80 -5.55
C PRO A 100 -0.03 22.30 -6.97
N PHE A 101 0.33 21.06 -7.33
CA PHE A 101 0.06 20.50 -8.66
C PHE A 101 -1.45 20.45 -8.98
N ILE A 102 -2.28 20.00 -8.04
CA ILE A 102 -3.76 20.00 -8.17
C ILE A 102 -4.28 21.44 -8.38
N LYS A 103 -3.77 22.42 -7.63
CA LYS A 103 -4.17 23.84 -7.81
C LYS A 103 -3.80 24.36 -9.21
N LEU A 104 -2.64 23.98 -9.74
CA LEU A 104 -2.24 24.32 -11.10
C LEU A 104 -3.13 23.65 -12.14
N ALA A 105 -3.51 22.39 -11.92
CA ALA A 105 -4.44 21.65 -12.78
C ALA A 105 -5.78 22.39 -12.93
N HIS A 106 -6.41 22.76 -11.81
CA HIS A 106 -7.66 23.53 -11.82
C HIS A 106 -7.51 24.91 -12.47
N LYS A 107 -6.36 25.58 -12.29
CA LYS A 107 -6.09 26.86 -12.96
C LYS A 107 -6.06 26.68 -14.48
N PHE A 108 -5.40 25.65 -15.00
CA PHE A 108 -5.35 25.38 -16.44
C PHE A 108 -6.69 24.90 -16.99
N GLU A 109 -7.45 24.14 -16.21
CA GLU A 109 -8.82 23.73 -16.56
C GLU A 109 -9.74 24.94 -16.70
N HIS A 110 -9.73 25.87 -15.73
CA HIS A 110 -10.51 27.11 -15.81
C HIS A 110 -10.08 28.02 -16.96
N GLN A 111 -8.79 28.10 -17.27
CA GLN A 111 -8.30 28.84 -18.43
C GLN A 111 -8.81 28.23 -19.74
N GLN A 112 -8.75 26.90 -19.85
CA GLN A 112 -9.25 26.19 -21.03
C GLN A 112 -10.76 26.31 -21.17
N ALA A 113 -11.52 26.22 -20.08
CA ALA A 113 -12.97 26.40 -20.10
C ALA A 113 -13.37 27.80 -20.59
N LYS A 114 -12.58 28.85 -20.28
CA LYS A 114 -12.79 30.20 -20.82
C LYS A 114 -12.50 30.27 -22.33
N LEU A 115 -11.45 29.61 -22.79
CA LEU A 115 -11.12 29.53 -24.22
C LEU A 115 -12.16 28.73 -25.01
N ALA A 116 -12.65 27.63 -24.43
CA ALA A 116 -13.67 26.75 -25.01
C ALA A 116 -15.00 27.46 -25.26
N LYS A 117 -15.39 28.39 -24.38
CA LYS A 117 -16.60 29.23 -24.57
C LYS A 117 -16.55 30.11 -25.82
N ASN A 118 -15.34 30.43 -26.30
CA ASN A 118 -15.11 31.23 -27.49
C ASN A 118 -14.74 30.37 -28.71
N ASP A 119 -14.67 29.05 -28.56
CA ASP A 119 -14.33 28.12 -29.64
C ASP A 119 -15.61 27.61 -30.31
N ALA A 120 -15.79 27.93 -31.59
CA ALA A 120 -16.95 27.50 -32.38
C ALA A 120 -16.84 26.05 -32.88
N ARG A 121 -15.75 25.33 -32.55
CA ARG A 121 -15.55 23.95 -32.98
C ARG A 121 -16.43 22.99 -32.18
N ARG A 122 -17.33 22.30 -32.88
CA ARG A 122 -18.15 21.20 -32.33
C ARG A 122 -17.29 19.94 -32.19
N TYR A 123 -16.96 19.58 -30.95
CA TYR A 123 -16.29 18.32 -30.64
C TYR A 123 -17.25 17.13 -30.78
N HIS A 124 -16.72 15.99 -31.26
CA HIS A 124 -17.49 14.77 -31.43
C HIS A 124 -18.10 14.32 -30.08
N GLN A 125 -19.39 14.01 -30.04
CA GLN A 125 -20.20 13.73 -28.82
C GLN A 125 -20.52 14.93 -27.90
N GLY A 126 -20.22 16.18 -28.26
CA GLY A 126 -20.57 17.34 -27.44
C GLY A 126 -19.78 17.44 -26.12
N LYS A 127 -18.63 16.77 -26.04
CA LYS A 127 -17.71 16.90 -24.91
C LYS A 127 -16.84 18.14 -25.07
N ASP A 128 -16.63 18.86 -23.99
CA ASP A 128 -15.76 20.04 -23.96
C ASP A 128 -14.30 19.66 -24.29
N PRO A 129 -13.53 20.57 -24.91
CA PRO A 129 -12.11 20.36 -25.16
C PRO A 129 -11.33 20.18 -23.85
N VAL A 130 -10.72 19.02 -23.68
CA VAL A 130 -9.83 18.74 -22.55
C VAL A 130 -8.48 19.42 -22.73
N SER A 131 -7.96 20.01 -21.66
CA SER A 131 -6.59 20.54 -21.63
C SER A 131 -5.64 19.43 -21.23
N PHE A 132 -4.79 18.97 -22.15
CA PHE A 132 -3.73 18.01 -21.85
C PHE A 132 -2.86 18.50 -20.68
N LYS A 133 -2.59 19.81 -20.62
CA LYS A 133 -1.85 20.42 -19.52
C LYS A 133 -2.58 20.29 -18.19
N ALA A 134 -3.89 20.52 -18.15
CA ALA A 134 -4.66 20.34 -16.92
C ALA A 134 -4.63 18.87 -16.45
N THR A 135 -4.84 17.92 -17.36
CA THR A 135 -4.79 16.49 -17.04
C THR A 135 -3.41 16.04 -16.56
N CYS A 136 -2.33 16.52 -17.20
CA CYS A 136 -0.96 16.21 -16.78
C CYS A 136 -0.68 16.71 -15.35
N PHE A 137 -1.03 17.95 -15.04
CA PHE A 137 -0.86 18.49 -13.68
C PHE A 137 -1.78 17.83 -12.65
N HIS A 138 -2.97 17.37 -13.06
CA HIS A 138 -3.86 16.60 -12.20
C HIS A 138 -3.22 15.25 -11.84
N PHE A 139 -2.72 14.53 -12.84
CA PHE A 139 -2.03 13.25 -12.66
C PHE A 139 -0.76 13.40 -11.79
N LEU A 140 0.03 14.46 -11.99
CA LEU A 140 1.18 14.77 -11.11
C LEU A 140 0.76 15.14 -9.67
N GLY A 141 -0.50 15.51 -9.46
CA GLY A 141 -1.05 15.84 -8.15
C GLY A 141 -1.67 14.65 -7.41
N GLU A 142 -1.87 13.51 -8.08
CA GLU A 142 -2.43 12.31 -7.46
C GLU A 142 -1.35 11.56 -6.68
N ILE A 143 -1.58 11.35 -5.38
CA ILE A 143 -0.57 10.77 -4.47
C ILE A 143 -0.20 9.34 -4.90
N GLU A 144 -1.18 8.58 -5.39
CA GLU A 144 -0.99 7.23 -5.90
C GLU A 144 -0.14 7.21 -7.17
N ALA A 145 -0.35 8.18 -8.07
CA ALA A 145 0.41 8.31 -9.30
C ALA A 145 1.87 8.70 -9.03
N ILE A 146 2.13 9.55 -8.03
CA ILE A 146 3.48 9.98 -7.65
C ILE A 146 4.39 8.78 -7.41
N PHE A 147 3.95 7.79 -6.60
CA PHE A 147 4.76 6.60 -6.35
C PHE A 147 5.06 5.81 -7.63
N GLY A 148 4.07 5.63 -8.51
CA GLY A 148 4.26 4.97 -9.81
C GLY A 148 5.22 5.71 -10.73
N ILE A 149 5.15 7.05 -10.76
CA ILE A 149 6.03 7.91 -11.56
C ILE A 149 7.50 7.72 -11.13
N TRP A 150 7.78 7.66 -9.82
CA TRP A 150 9.14 7.50 -9.30
C TRP A 150 9.67 6.06 -9.35
N LEU A 151 8.79 5.06 -9.44
CA LEU A 151 9.17 3.67 -9.69
C LEU A 151 9.80 3.49 -11.07
N ILE A 152 9.28 4.18 -12.09
CA ILE A 152 9.79 4.10 -13.48
C ILE A 152 11.30 4.42 -13.59
N PRO A 153 11.80 5.58 -13.14
CA PRO A 153 13.22 5.89 -13.21
C PRO A 153 14.06 4.96 -12.33
N LEU A 154 13.54 4.50 -11.18
CA LEU A 154 14.24 3.51 -10.35
C LEU A 154 14.46 2.21 -11.13
N MET A 155 13.39 1.67 -11.73
CA MET A 155 13.48 0.45 -12.53
C MET A 155 14.40 0.62 -13.73
N LEU A 156 14.33 1.77 -14.40
CA LEU A 156 15.22 2.09 -15.51
C LEU A 156 16.70 2.12 -15.06
N CYS A 157 17.00 2.75 -13.92
CA CYS A 157 18.36 2.78 -13.37
C CYS A 157 18.85 1.38 -13.01
N ILE A 158 18.02 0.53 -12.39
CA ILE A 158 18.37 -0.87 -12.10
C ILE A 158 18.67 -1.62 -13.41
N THR A 159 17.80 -1.50 -14.42
CA THR A 159 17.98 -2.15 -15.72
C THR A 159 19.25 -1.68 -16.45
N VAL A 160 19.57 -0.38 -16.39
CA VAL A 160 20.75 0.19 -17.08
C VAL A 160 22.06 -0.19 -16.37
N ILE A 161 22.08 -0.23 -15.04
CA ILE A 161 23.31 -0.47 -14.25
C ILE A 161 23.57 -1.97 -14.07
N HIS A 162 22.54 -2.73 -13.72
CA HIS A 162 22.64 -4.14 -13.34
C HIS A 162 22.04 -5.11 -14.37
N GLY A 163 21.37 -4.58 -15.40
CA GLY A 163 20.76 -5.37 -16.48
C GLY A 163 19.29 -5.73 -16.22
N TRP A 164 18.62 -6.21 -17.27
CA TRP A 164 17.20 -6.58 -17.22
C TRP A 164 16.93 -7.74 -16.25
N HIS A 165 17.79 -8.76 -16.23
CA HIS A 165 17.59 -9.95 -15.39
C HIS A 165 17.59 -9.62 -13.89
N SER A 166 18.53 -8.79 -13.44
CA SER A 166 18.57 -8.31 -12.05
C SER A 166 17.38 -7.40 -11.72
N ALA A 167 16.86 -6.66 -12.69
CA ALA A 167 15.65 -5.84 -12.51
C ALA A 167 14.39 -6.71 -12.32
N THR A 168 14.24 -7.78 -13.11
CA THR A 168 13.12 -8.72 -12.95
C THR A 168 13.24 -9.52 -11.65
N ASP A 169 14.43 -10.02 -11.32
CA ASP A 169 14.69 -10.74 -10.07
C ASP A 169 14.42 -9.84 -8.84
N TYR A 170 14.80 -8.56 -8.91
CA TYR A 170 14.48 -7.60 -7.86
C TYR A 170 12.97 -7.50 -7.59
N ILE A 171 12.15 -7.42 -8.65
CA ILE A 171 10.68 -7.40 -8.53
C ILE A 171 10.16 -8.73 -7.98
N ASP A 172 10.55 -9.85 -8.56
CA ASP A 172 9.99 -11.17 -8.24
C ASP A 172 10.29 -11.62 -6.80
N THR A 173 11.39 -11.14 -6.23
CA THR A 173 11.83 -11.48 -4.87
C THR A 173 11.21 -10.61 -3.77
N ARG A 174 10.51 -9.52 -4.08
CA ARG A 174 9.89 -8.67 -3.04
C ARG A 174 8.62 -9.31 -2.47
N ASN A 175 8.36 -9.03 -1.19
CA ASN A 175 7.10 -9.40 -0.57
C ASN A 175 6.02 -8.33 -0.81
N TYR A 176 5.04 -8.64 -1.64
CA TYR A 176 3.90 -7.77 -1.95
C TYR A 176 2.64 -8.04 -1.11
N THR A 177 2.70 -8.96 -0.15
CA THR A 177 1.53 -9.36 0.65
C THR A 177 0.91 -8.16 1.36
N GLU A 178 1.72 -7.34 2.03
CA GLU A 178 1.23 -6.19 2.80
C GLU A 178 0.73 -5.05 1.89
N PRO A 179 1.49 -4.59 0.87
CA PRO A 179 1.00 -3.56 -0.05
C PRO A 179 -0.29 -3.97 -0.76
N LEU A 180 -0.37 -5.23 -1.23
CA LEU A 180 -1.55 -5.75 -1.92
C LEU A 180 -2.74 -5.83 -0.97
N PHE A 181 -2.53 -6.29 0.28
CA PHE A 181 -3.55 -6.28 1.31
C PHE A 181 -4.12 -4.87 1.53
N VAL A 182 -3.25 -3.86 1.69
CA VAL A 182 -3.66 -2.44 1.86
C VAL A 182 -4.46 -1.94 0.65
N VAL A 183 -4.03 -2.24 -0.58
CA VAL A 183 -4.77 -1.86 -1.80
C VAL A 183 -6.16 -2.50 -1.81
N VAL A 184 -6.26 -3.79 -1.49
CA VAL A 184 -7.53 -4.53 -1.49
C VAL A 184 -8.51 -3.97 -0.46
N ILE A 185 -8.08 -3.78 0.79
CA ILE A 185 -8.95 -3.26 1.85
C ILE A 185 -9.38 -1.81 1.58
N MET A 186 -8.51 -0.95 1.03
CA MET A 186 -8.88 0.41 0.65
C MET A 186 -9.89 0.42 -0.51
N ALA A 187 -9.72 -0.45 -1.51
CA ALA A 187 -10.67 -0.59 -2.60
C ALA A 187 -12.05 -1.09 -2.12
N ILE A 188 -12.08 -2.09 -1.22
CA ILE A 188 -13.32 -2.59 -0.61
C ILE A 188 -13.98 -1.49 0.22
N ALA A 189 -13.21 -0.74 1.01
CA ALA A 189 -13.72 0.33 1.84
C ALA A 189 -14.31 1.51 1.04
N ALA A 190 -13.74 1.80 -0.14
CA ALA A 190 -14.26 2.80 -1.06
C ALA A 190 -15.56 2.36 -1.78
N SER A 191 -16.01 1.11 -1.59
CA SER A 191 -17.22 0.62 -2.23
C SER A 191 -18.48 1.26 -1.65
N ARG A 192 -19.47 1.52 -2.51
CA ARG A 192 -20.77 2.11 -2.12
C ARG A 192 -21.46 1.36 -0.97
N PRO A 193 -21.48 0.01 -0.92
CA PRO A 193 -22.13 -0.70 0.17
C PRO A 193 -21.51 -0.41 1.54
N VAL A 194 -20.17 -0.32 1.62
CA VAL A 194 -19.46 -0.03 2.87
C VAL A 194 -19.73 1.39 3.33
N VAL A 195 -19.66 2.36 2.42
CA VAL A 195 -19.98 3.76 2.72
C VAL A 195 -21.42 3.92 3.18
N ALA A 196 -22.38 3.29 2.50
CA ALA A 196 -23.79 3.34 2.86
C ALA A 196 -24.08 2.68 4.22
N PHE A 197 -23.41 1.57 4.53
CA PHE A 197 -23.49 0.94 5.84
C PHE A 197 -22.97 1.86 6.94
N ALA A 198 -21.80 2.48 6.75
CA ALA A 198 -21.23 3.43 7.69
C ALA A 198 -22.18 4.63 7.90
N GLU A 199 -22.69 5.23 6.82
CA GLU A 199 -23.67 6.32 6.91
C GLU A 199 -24.94 5.92 7.67
N SER A 200 -25.43 4.69 7.46
CA SER A 200 -26.61 4.17 8.17
C SER A 200 -26.34 4.02 9.67
N ALA A 201 -25.18 3.48 10.05
CA ALA A 201 -24.77 3.33 11.43
C ALA A 201 -24.62 4.69 12.14
N LEU A 202 -23.99 5.67 11.48
CA LEU A 202 -23.90 7.03 12.00
C LEU A 202 -25.27 7.72 12.08
N SER A 203 -26.15 7.52 11.08
CA SER A 203 -27.51 8.06 11.07
C SER A 203 -28.34 7.51 12.23
N LEU A 204 -28.13 6.26 12.64
CA LEU A 204 -28.81 5.66 13.79
C LEU A 204 -28.45 6.42 15.07
N VAL A 205 -27.18 6.72 15.30
CA VAL A 205 -26.73 7.47 16.47
C VAL A 205 -27.16 8.94 16.38
N ALA A 206 -27.04 9.56 15.21
CA ALA A 206 -27.48 10.93 14.98
C ALA A 206 -29.00 11.11 15.17
N SER A 207 -29.79 10.03 15.05
CA SER A 207 -31.24 10.07 15.29
C SER A 207 -31.61 10.42 16.73
N LEU A 208 -30.75 10.09 17.71
CA LEU A 208 -30.93 10.49 19.11
C LEU A 208 -30.96 12.02 19.25
N GLY A 209 -30.20 12.73 18.42
CA GLY A 209 -30.18 14.19 18.34
C GLY A 209 -31.04 14.77 17.22
N LYS A 210 -32.12 14.07 16.82
CA LYS A 210 -33.06 14.44 15.74
C LYS A 210 -32.37 14.71 14.39
N LYS A 211 -31.21 14.10 14.14
CA LYS A 211 -30.41 14.32 12.92
C LYS A 211 -30.05 15.79 12.67
N SER A 212 -29.95 16.59 13.74
CA SER A 212 -29.46 17.96 13.63
C SER A 212 -27.99 17.99 13.16
N PRO A 213 -27.50 19.11 12.58
CA PRO A 213 -26.10 19.22 12.16
C PRO A 213 -25.12 18.96 13.31
N ALA A 214 -25.45 19.40 14.52
CA ALA A 214 -24.67 19.12 15.72
C ALA A 214 -24.68 17.63 16.11
N ALA A 215 -25.83 16.95 15.97
CA ALA A 215 -25.93 15.51 16.23
C ALA A 215 -25.11 14.69 15.23
N TRP A 216 -25.12 15.08 13.96
CA TRP A 216 -24.26 14.49 12.93
C TRP A 216 -22.79 14.74 13.22
N TRP A 217 -22.41 15.98 13.55
CA TRP A 217 -21.04 16.33 13.90
C TRP A 217 -20.51 15.50 15.08
N LEU A 218 -21.27 15.38 16.17
CA LEU A 218 -20.92 14.53 17.32
C LEU A 218 -20.87 13.04 16.95
N SER A 219 -21.85 12.57 16.18
CA SER A 219 -21.91 11.16 15.77
C SER A 219 -20.72 10.79 14.90
N ILE A 220 -20.30 11.66 13.98
CA ILE A 220 -19.12 11.46 13.15
C ILE A 220 -17.85 11.43 14.02
N LEU A 221 -17.69 12.39 14.95
CA LEU A 221 -16.49 12.47 15.79
C LEU A 221 -16.33 11.34 16.80
N ILE A 222 -17.41 10.64 17.17
CA ILE A 222 -17.40 9.57 18.16
C ILE A 222 -17.48 8.20 17.50
N ILE A 223 -18.43 7.99 16.59
CA ILE A 223 -18.74 6.68 16.03
C ILE A 223 -17.82 6.32 14.87
N ALA A 224 -17.44 7.28 14.02
CA ALA A 224 -16.55 6.98 12.90
C ALA A 224 -15.17 6.45 13.35
N PRO A 225 -14.53 6.97 14.42
CA PRO A 225 -13.35 6.36 15.02
C PRO A 225 -13.53 4.90 15.44
N LEU A 226 -14.65 4.58 16.08
CA LEU A 226 -14.96 3.21 16.53
C LEU A 226 -15.22 2.29 15.35
N LEU A 227 -15.91 2.76 14.31
CA LEU A 227 -16.12 1.99 13.08
C LEU A 227 -14.82 1.82 12.28
N GLY A 228 -13.92 2.79 12.35
CA GLY A 228 -12.62 2.73 11.71
C GLY A 228 -11.76 1.59 12.22
N SER A 229 -11.98 1.15 13.46
CA SER A 229 -11.29 -0.03 13.98
C SER A 229 -11.70 -1.33 13.29
N PHE A 230 -12.85 -1.38 12.61
CA PHE A 230 -13.33 -2.58 11.93
C PHE A 230 -13.06 -2.56 10.43
N ILE A 231 -12.57 -1.44 9.90
CA ILE A 231 -12.22 -1.28 8.49
C ILE A 231 -10.71 -1.00 8.45
N THR A 232 -10.31 0.24 8.18
CA THR A 232 -8.94 0.72 8.22
C THR A 232 -8.95 2.21 8.53
N GLU A 233 -7.87 2.72 9.12
CA GLU A 233 -7.70 4.15 9.41
C GLU A 233 -7.87 5.01 8.14
N PRO A 234 -7.19 4.74 6.99
CA PRO A 234 -7.36 5.56 5.78
C PRO A 234 -8.80 5.55 5.22
N ALA A 235 -9.48 4.39 5.30
CA ALA A 235 -10.87 4.27 4.90
C ALA A 235 -11.80 5.09 5.79
N ALA A 236 -11.65 4.94 7.11
CA ALA A 236 -12.46 5.64 8.09
C ALA A 236 -12.29 7.15 7.95
N MET A 237 -11.06 7.63 7.76
CA MET A 237 -10.76 9.04 7.51
C MET A 237 -11.51 9.57 6.29
N THR A 238 -11.48 8.82 5.18
CA THR A 238 -12.12 9.21 3.92
C THR A 238 -13.65 9.27 4.07
N ILE A 239 -14.25 8.22 4.63
CA ILE A 239 -15.72 8.14 4.82
C ILE A 239 -16.19 9.22 5.79
N ALA A 240 -15.52 9.39 6.92
CA ALA A 240 -15.89 10.38 7.92
C ALA A 240 -15.73 11.81 7.40
N ALA A 241 -14.67 12.11 6.63
CA ALA A 241 -14.48 13.41 6.01
C ALA A 241 -15.56 13.72 4.96
N LEU A 242 -15.96 12.73 4.15
CA LEU A 242 -17.04 12.87 3.18
C LEU A 242 -18.38 13.16 3.87
N LEU A 243 -18.72 12.37 4.91
CA LEU A 243 -19.95 12.57 5.69
C LEU A 243 -19.96 13.92 6.42
N LEU A 244 -18.82 14.33 6.98
CA LEU A 244 -18.66 15.65 7.60
C LEU A 244 -18.86 16.78 6.57
N GLY A 245 -18.33 16.58 5.36
CA GLY A 245 -18.54 17.45 4.21
C GLY A 245 -20.02 17.67 3.90
N HIS A 246 -20.76 16.57 3.73
CA HIS A 246 -22.17 16.58 3.34
C HIS A 246 -23.12 17.03 4.45
N GLN A 247 -22.89 16.60 5.68
CA GLN A 247 -23.83 16.80 6.79
C GLN A 247 -23.55 18.06 7.61
N PHE A 248 -22.32 18.58 7.60
CA PHE A 248 -21.92 19.69 8.45
C PHE A 248 -21.24 20.84 7.69
N TYR A 249 -20.29 20.58 6.79
CA TYR A 249 -19.58 21.67 6.07
C TYR A 249 -20.43 22.36 5.00
N CYS A 250 -21.54 21.74 4.59
CA CYS A 250 -22.55 22.38 3.75
C CYS A 250 -23.11 23.68 4.35
N TYR A 251 -23.10 23.83 5.68
CA TYR A 251 -23.49 25.05 6.40
C TYR A 251 -22.39 26.12 6.45
N ASN A 252 -21.28 25.90 5.74
CA ASN A 252 -20.14 26.79 5.60
C ASN A 252 -19.59 27.35 6.94
N PRO A 253 -19.15 26.48 7.89
CA PRO A 253 -18.51 26.93 9.12
C PRO A 253 -17.20 27.68 8.84
N THR A 254 -16.70 28.40 9.84
CA THR A 254 -15.44 29.15 9.71
C THR A 254 -14.28 28.23 9.33
N PRO A 255 -13.28 28.70 8.56
CA PRO A 255 -12.13 27.89 8.18
C PRO A 255 -11.41 27.27 9.39
N THR A 256 -11.25 28.04 10.47
CA THR A 256 -10.66 27.55 11.73
C THR A 256 -11.44 26.37 12.29
N PHE A 257 -12.77 26.44 12.31
CA PHE A 257 -13.61 25.35 12.81
C PHE A 257 -13.55 24.11 11.89
N LYS A 258 -13.46 24.30 10.57
CA LYS A 258 -13.25 23.20 9.60
C LYS A 258 -11.93 22.48 9.87
N TYR A 259 -10.82 23.22 9.98
CA TYR A 259 -9.52 22.59 10.21
C TYR A 259 -9.42 21.95 11.61
N ALA A 260 -9.98 22.60 12.64
CA ALA A 260 -10.01 22.04 13.99
C ALA A 260 -10.85 20.75 14.06
N THR A 261 -12.03 20.73 13.44
CA THR A 261 -12.88 19.53 13.41
C THR A 261 -12.20 18.40 12.64
N LEU A 262 -11.59 18.69 11.49
CA LEU A 262 -10.91 17.68 10.69
C LEU A 262 -9.69 17.10 11.42
N GLY A 263 -8.91 17.96 12.08
CA GLY A 263 -7.79 17.54 12.92
C GLY A 263 -8.24 16.66 14.08
N LEU A 264 -9.29 17.06 14.81
CA LEU A 264 -9.87 16.28 15.89
C LEU A 264 -10.39 14.92 15.40
N LEU A 265 -11.09 14.90 14.26
CA LEU A 265 -11.61 13.68 13.66
C LEU A 265 -10.48 12.70 13.34
N PHE A 266 -9.42 13.15 12.70
CA PHE A 266 -8.31 12.28 12.31
C PHE A 266 -7.52 11.77 13.50
N VAL A 267 -7.31 12.60 14.53
CA VAL A 267 -6.72 12.15 15.80
C VAL A 267 -7.60 11.07 16.44
N ASN A 268 -8.92 11.30 16.52
CA ASN A 268 -9.83 10.31 17.09
C ASN A 268 -9.81 8.99 16.32
N ILE A 269 -9.83 9.04 14.98
CA ILE A 269 -9.76 7.83 14.14
C ILE A 269 -8.46 7.06 14.40
N SER A 270 -7.34 7.77 14.51
CA SER A 270 -6.05 7.15 14.81
C SER A 270 -6.04 6.45 16.17
N VAL A 271 -6.63 7.09 17.20
CA VAL A 271 -6.81 6.48 18.53
C VAL A 271 -7.74 5.26 18.48
N GLY A 272 -8.87 5.38 17.78
CA GLY A 272 -9.86 4.32 17.60
C GLY A 272 -9.28 3.08 16.90
N GLY A 273 -8.29 3.26 16.01
CA GLY A 273 -7.59 2.16 15.33
C GLY A 273 -6.89 1.16 16.26
N THR A 274 -6.75 1.45 17.56
CA THR A 274 -6.13 0.53 18.53
C THR A 274 -7.09 -0.54 19.09
N LEU A 275 -8.36 -0.50 18.71
CA LEU A 275 -9.36 -1.50 19.12
C LEU A 275 -9.16 -2.88 18.49
N THR A 276 -8.60 -2.93 17.27
CA THR A 276 -8.35 -4.17 16.53
C THR A 276 -6.97 -4.15 15.89
N HIS A 277 -6.46 -5.32 15.52
CA HIS A 277 -5.18 -5.44 14.81
C HIS A 277 -5.29 -5.20 13.29
N PHE A 278 -6.51 -5.08 12.76
CA PHE A 278 -6.76 -4.85 11.32
C PHE A 278 -6.80 -3.37 10.95
N ALA A 279 -7.10 -2.50 11.92
CA ALA A 279 -7.40 -1.10 11.67
C ALA A 279 -6.19 -0.27 11.22
N ALA A 280 -5.00 -0.63 11.69
CA ALA A 280 -3.76 0.07 11.43
C ALA A 280 -2.74 -0.88 10.79
N PRO A 281 -2.26 -0.61 9.56
CA PRO A 281 -1.23 -1.43 8.91
C PRO A 281 0.00 -1.70 9.79
N PRO A 282 0.55 -0.73 10.55
CA PRO A 282 1.68 -1.01 11.44
C PRO A 282 1.38 -2.03 12.55
N VAL A 283 0.15 -2.03 13.07
CA VAL A 283 -0.29 -3.00 14.10
C VAL A 283 -0.38 -4.39 13.49
N LEU A 284 -0.95 -4.50 12.28
CA LEU A 284 -1.00 -5.76 11.53
C LEU A 284 0.42 -6.32 11.27
N MET A 285 1.37 -5.45 10.88
CA MET A 285 2.76 -5.84 10.58
C MET A 285 3.47 -6.45 11.80
N VAL A 286 3.17 -5.98 13.01
CA VAL A 286 3.78 -6.49 14.24
C VAL A 286 2.92 -7.54 14.93
N ALA A 287 1.63 -7.67 14.57
CA ALA A 287 0.71 -8.59 15.24
C ALA A 287 1.18 -10.04 15.20
N SER A 288 1.76 -10.49 14.08
CA SER A 288 2.32 -11.85 13.94
C SER A 288 3.60 -12.08 14.74
N LYS A 289 4.38 -11.02 15.01
CA LYS A 289 5.63 -11.11 15.77
C LYS A 289 5.41 -11.07 17.28
N TRP A 290 4.35 -10.42 17.73
CA TRP A 290 4.05 -10.16 19.13
C TRP A 290 2.75 -10.80 19.62
N ASP A 291 2.11 -11.63 18.80
CA ASP A 291 0.80 -12.25 19.04
C ASP A 291 -0.28 -11.25 19.50
N TRP A 292 -0.30 -10.06 18.90
CA TRP A 292 -1.32 -9.03 19.17
C TRP A 292 -2.64 -9.38 18.49
N ASN A 293 -3.25 -10.47 18.96
CA ASN A 293 -4.54 -10.94 18.52
C ASN A 293 -5.65 -9.97 18.94
N MET A 294 -6.84 -10.07 18.31
CA MET A 294 -8.02 -9.24 18.67
C MET A 294 -8.26 -9.11 20.18
N PRO A 295 -8.24 -10.21 20.98
CA PRO A 295 -8.50 -10.10 22.41
C PRO A 295 -7.40 -9.32 23.15
N PHE A 296 -6.15 -9.45 22.71
CA PHE A 296 -5.00 -8.76 23.30
C PHE A 296 -5.10 -7.25 23.06
N MET A 297 -5.34 -6.85 21.81
CA MET A 297 -5.49 -5.44 21.44
C MET A 297 -6.64 -4.78 22.21
N PHE A 298 -7.79 -5.44 22.26
CA PHE A 298 -8.98 -4.90 22.93
C PHE A 298 -8.76 -4.73 24.44
N THR A 299 -8.18 -5.73 25.11
CA THR A 299 -8.02 -5.74 26.57
C THR A 299 -6.97 -4.74 27.06
N ASN A 300 -5.89 -4.54 26.28
CA ASN A 300 -4.79 -3.67 26.70
C ASN A 300 -4.92 -2.23 26.21
N PHE A 301 -5.40 -2.03 24.99
CA PHE A 301 -5.44 -0.74 24.31
C PHE A 301 -6.87 -0.28 24.00
N GLY A 302 -7.69 -1.17 23.43
CA GLY A 302 -9.01 -0.83 22.89
C GLY A 302 -9.95 -0.15 23.89
N TRP A 303 -10.05 -0.64 25.13
CA TRP A 303 -10.90 0.00 26.15
C TRP A 303 -10.47 1.44 26.47
N ARG A 304 -9.16 1.73 26.45
CA ARG A 304 -8.63 3.07 26.69
C ARG A 304 -8.93 4.03 25.54
N ALA A 305 -9.09 3.51 24.33
CA ALA A 305 -9.47 4.30 23.16
C ALA A 305 -10.98 4.63 23.10
N ILE A 306 -11.81 3.90 23.87
CA ILE A 306 -13.26 4.15 23.97
C ILE A 306 -13.56 5.28 24.97
N ILE A 307 -12.74 5.44 26.01
CA ILE A 307 -12.88 6.46 27.09
C ILE A 307 -12.28 7.78 26.64
#